data_AF-A0A1F4RZ37-F1
#
_entry.id   AF-A0A1F4RZ37-F1
#
_cell.length_a   1.000
_cell.length_b   1.000
_cell.length_c   1.000
_cell.angle_alpha   90.00
_cell.angle_beta   90.00
_cell.angle_gamma   90.00
#
_symmetry.space_group_name_H-M   'P 1'
#
loop_
_entity.id
_entity.type
_entity.pdbx_description
1 polymer ?
#
loop_
_entity_poly.entity_id
_entity_poly.type
_entity_poly.pdbx_seq_one_letter_code
_entity_poly.pdbx_strand_id
1 'polypeptide(L)'
;MDLREKVAYWLENAEYDLQTAKIMDESSRYSYTAFMCQQALEKIIKALYLQNNSKEAPKSHNLVYLVGITNLILSENKQNYLPNFHLFT
;
A
#
# COMPACT_ATOMS: atom_id res chain seq x y z
N MET A 1 6.40 -6.73 19.89
CA MET A 1 5.28 -7.25 19.10
C MET A 1 5.69 -8.54 18.39
N ASP A 2 4.84 -9.55 18.46
CA ASP A 2 4.98 -10.78 17.68
C ASP A 2 4.70 -10.53 16.18
N LEU A 3 4.96 -11.52 15.32
CA LEU A 3 4.76 -11.38 13.86
C LEU A 3 3.32 -11.01 13.50
N ARG A 4 2.33 -11.61 14.15
CA ARG A 4 0.91 -11.39 13.88
C ARG A 4 0.50 -9.99 14.32
N GLU A 5 0.97 -9.54 15.48
CA GLU A 5 0.73 -8.17 15.95
C GLU A 5 1.29 -7.15 14.96
N LYS A 6 2.50 -7.38 14.43
CA LYS A 6 3.10 -6.47 13.43
C LYS A 6 2.34 -6.46 12.11
N VAL A 7 1.88 -7.63 11.65
CA VAL A 7 1.03 -7.73 10.45
C VAL A 7 -0.29 -6.99 10.68
N ALA A 8 -0.95 -7.22 11.82
CA ALA A 8 -2.18 -6.54 12.19
C ALA A 8 -2.00 -5.03 12.23
N TYR A 9 -0.90 -4.54 12.82
CA TYR A 9 -0.57 -3.12 12.83
C TYR A 9 -0.50 -2.52 11.42
N TRP A 10 0.18 -3.17 10.47
CA TRP A 10 0.20 -2.66 9.09
C TRP A 10 -1.18 -2.64 8.45
N LEU A 11 -2.01 -3.67 8.69
CA LEU A 11 -3.37 -3.75 8.14
C LEU A 11 -4.31 -2.71 8.77
N GLU A 12 -4.24 -2.48 10.07
CA GLU A 12 -5.02 -1.45 10.76
C GLU A 12 -4.68 -0.05 10.25
N ASN A 13 -3.39 0.24 10.04
CA ASN A 13 -2.97 1.51 9.46
C ASN A 13 -3.37 1.65 7.98
N ALA A 14 -3.42 0.55 7.22
CA ALA A 14 -3.91 0.58 5.85
C ALA A 14 -5.42 0.86 5.79
N GLU A 15 -6.19 0.25 6.68
CA GLU A 15 -7.63 0.49 6.80
C GLU A 15 -7.91 1.95 7.18
N TYR A 16 -7.15 2.52 8.13
CA TYR A 16 -7.26 3.93 8.48
C TYR A 16 -6.99 4.87 7.29
N ASP A 17 -5.97 4.57 6.47
CA ASP A 17 -5.70 5.33 5.25
C ASP A 17 -6.85 5.25 4.26
N LEU A 18 -7.45 4.06 4.07
CA LEU A 18 -8.62 3.88 3.18
C LEU A 18 -9.84 4.65 3.67
N GLN A 19 -10.11 4.62 4.98
CA GLN A 19 -11.18 5.42 5.58
C GLN A 19 -10.94 6.91 5.35
N THR A 20 -9.68 7.35 5.48
CA THR A 20 -9.32 8.74 5.19
C THR A 20 -9.47 9.06 3.70
N ALA A 21 -9.08 8.15 2.80
CA ALA A 21 -9.26 8.31 1.36
C ALA A 21 -10.75 8.53 1.02
N LYS A 22 -11.66 7.77 1.65
CA LYS A 22 -13.10 7.93 1.47
C LYS A 22 -13.60 9.32 1.88
N ILE A 23 -13.15 9.84 3.03
CA ILE A 23 -13.50 11.20 3.47
C ILE A 23 -12.93 12.26 2.49
N MET A 24 -11.74 12.04 1.96
CA MET A 24 -11.14 12.94 0.96
C MET A 24 -11.92 12.93 -0.35
N ASP A 25 -12.43 11.77 -0.77
CA ASP A 25 -13.26 11.64 -1.97
C ASP A 25 -14.60 12.38 -1.80
N GLU A 26 -15.29 12.13 -0.68
CA GLU A 26 -16.55 12.80 -0.31
C GLU A 26 -16.39 14.34 -0.22
N SER A 27 -15.20 14.81 0.16
CA SER A 27 -14.86 16.25 0.20
C SER A 27 -14.29 16.81 -1.10
N SER A 28 -14.33 16.06 -2.21
CA SER A 28 -13.80 16.44 -3.52
C SER A 28 -12.29 16.74 -3.53
N ARG A 29 -11.53 16.19 -2.58
CA ARG A 29 -10.07 16.32 -2.46
C ARG A 29 -9.39 15.15 -3.15
N TYR A 30 -9.54 15.06 -4.47
CA TYR A 30 -9.13 13.89 -5.25
C TYR A 30 -7.63 13.59 -5.24
N SER A 31 -6.75 14.60 -5.24
CA SER A 31 -5.31 14.38 -5.11
C SER A 31 -4.94 13.70 -3.78
N TYR A 32 -5.61 14.09 -2.69
CA TYR A 32 -5.43 13.47 -1.38
C TYR A 32 -6.06 12.08 -1.32
N THR A 33 -7.18 11.88 -2.02
CA THR A 33 -7.79 10.54 -2.19
C THR A 33 -6.79 9.57 -2.81
N ALA A 34 -6.19 9.94 -3.94
CA ALA A 34 -5.18 9.13 -4.62
C ALA A 34 -3.95 8.86 -3.74
N PHE A 35 -3.47 9.88 -3.03
CA PHE A 35 -2.36 9.75 -2.09
C PHE A 35 -2.68 8.75 -0.97
N MET A 36 -3.85 8.86 -0.33
CA MET A 36 -4.23 7.94 0.74
C MET A 36 -4.44 6.50 0.24
N CYS A 37 -4.99 6.32 -0.96
CA CYS A 37 -5.06 5.00 -1.60
C CYS A 37 -3.66 4.39 -1.82
N GLN A 38 -2.68 5.19 -2.26
CA GLN A 38 -1.29 4.74 -2.40
C GLN A 38 -0.69 4.33 -1.05
N GLN A 39 -0.91 5.11 0.01
CA GLN A 39 -0.41 4.79 1.36
C GLN A 39 -1.02 3.49 1.90
N ALA A 40 -2.33 3.30 1.73
CA ALA A 40 -3.00 2.06 2.11
C ALA A 40 -2.42 0.84 1.37
N LEU A 41 -2.22 0.96 0.06
CA LEU A 41 -1.65 -0.10 -0.76
C LEU A 41 -0.21 -0.44 -0.34
N GLU A 42 0.62 0.57 -0.09
CA GLU A 42 1.98 0.39 0.41
C GLU A 42 1.99 -0.41 1.71
N LYS A 43 1.12 -0.07 2.66
CA LYS A 43 0.99 -0.75 3.95
C LYS A 43 0.52 -2.20 3.82
N ILE A 44 -0.45 -2.48 2.94
CA ILE A 44 -0.90 -3.85 2.64
C ILE A 44 0.25 -4.68 2.07
N ILE A 45 1.01 -4.15 1.11
CA ILE A 45 2.15 -4.86 0.52
C ILE A 45 3.22 -5.14 1.59
N LYS A 46 3.49 -4.18 2.49
CA LYS A 46 4.43 -4.38 3.62
C LYS A 46 3.93 -5.45 4.59
N ALA A 47 2.64 -5.49 4.90
CA ALA A 47 2.04 -6.54 5.72
C ALA A 47 2.22 -7.93 5.10
N LEU A 48 1.94 -8.06 3.80
CA LEU A 48 2.10 -9.31 3.04
C LEU A 48 3.56 -9.76 2.97
N TYR A 49 4.49 -8.83 2.71
CA TYR A 49 5.91 -9.14 2.72
C TYR A 49 6.36 -9.66 4.09
N LEU A 50 5.94 -8.98 5.17
CA LEU A 50 6.27 -9.37 6.53
C LEU A 50 5.72 -10.76 6.87
N GLN A 51 4.46 -11.03 6.52
CA GLN A 51 3.82 -12.33 6.72
C GLN A 51 4.57 -13.46 6.00
N ASN A 52 4.96 -13.25 4.74
CA ASN A 52 5.58 -14.29 3.91
C ASN A 52 7.06 -14.52 4.23
N ASN A 53 7.79 -13.49 4.65
CA ASN A 53 9.24 -13.56 4.84
C ASN A 53 9.66 -13.59 6.31
N SER A 54 8.73 -13.34 7.25
CA SER A 54 9.02 -13.10 8.67
C SER A 54 10.09 -12.02 8.89
N LYS A 55 10.19 -11.08 7.95
CA LYS A 55 11.17 -9.99 7.90
C LYS A 55 10.49 -8.70 7.49
N GLU A 56 10.94 -7.58 8.05
CA GLU A 56 10.44 -6.26 7.66
C GLU A 56 10.69 -6.00 6.17
N ALA A 57 9.71 -5.37 5.53
CA ALA A 57 9.85 -4.94 4.14
C ALA A 57 10.98 -3.90 4.01
N PRO A 58 11.68 -3.84 2.86
CA PRO A 58 12.64 -2.78 2.59
C PRO A 58 12.00 -1.39 2.76
N LYS A 59 12.79 -0.44 3.28
CA LYS A 59 12.37 0.97 3.36
C LYS A 59 12.40 1.61 1.97
N SER A 60 11.36 1.35 1.19
CA SER A 60 11.13 1.89 -0.15
C SER A 60 9.71 2.42 -0.25
N HIS A 61 9.54 3.52 -0.98
CA HIS A 61 8.24 4.06 -1.39
C HIS A 61 7.88 3.68 -2.84
N ASN A 62 8.76 2.94 -3.52
CA ASN A 62 8.51 2.49 -4.88
C ASN A 62 7.57 1.28 -4.87
N LEU A 63 6.29 1.51 -5.13
CA LEU A 63 5.27 0.47 -5.18
C LEU A 63 5.59 -0.64 -6.20
N VAL A 64 6.16 -0.31 -7.36
CA VAL A 64 6.52 -1.31 -8.38
C VAL A 64 7.58 -2.28 -7.82
N TYR A 65 8.58 -1.74 -7.13
CA TYR A 65 9.59 -2.53 -6.45
C TYR A 65 8.98 -3.38 -5.33
N LEU A 66 8.14 -2.79 -4.47
CA LEU A 66 7.48 -3.51 -3.37
C LEU A 66 6.55 -4.63 -3.84
N VAL A 67 5.82 -4.40 -4.93
CA VAL A 67 5.03 -5.43 -5.60
C VAL A 67 5.95 -6.49 -6.19
N GLY A 68 7.05 -6.13 -6.85
CA GLY A 68 7.96 -7.11 -7.45
C GLY A 68 8.65 -8.05 -6.45
N ILE A 69 8.89 -7.59 -5.21
CA ILE A 69 9.46 -8.43 -4.14
C ILE A 69 8.40 -9.24 -3.38
N THR A 70 7.12 -8.99 -3.62
CA THR A 70 6.03 -9.83 -3.13
C THR A 70 5.58 -10.72 -4.27
N ASN A 71 5.34 -12.01 -4.05
CA ASN A 71 4.77 -12.89 -5.09
C ASN A 71 3.29 -12.57 -5.39
N LEU A 72 2.91 -11.29 -5.35
CA LEU A 72 1.58 -10.79 -5.69
C LEU A 72 1.39 -10.92 -7.19
N ILE A 73 0.69 -11.98 -7.61
CA ILE A 73 0.12 -12.04 -8.94
C ILE A 73 -1.04 -11.03 -8.96
N LEU A 74 -0.76 -9.84 -9.46
CA LEU A 74 -1.83 -8.90 -9.81
C LEU A 74 -2.65 -9.57 -10.93
N SER A 75 -3.90 -9.93 -10.64
CA SER A 75 -4.82 -10.45 -11.67
C SER A 75 -4.80 -9.50 -12.88
N GLU A 76 -4.57 -10.05 -14.08
CA GLU A 76 -4.05 -9.39 -15.30
C GLU A 76 -4.78 -8.13 -15.83
N ASN A 77 -5.76 -7.57 -15.14
CA ASN A 77 -6.58 -6.50 -15.69
C ASN A 77 -5.99 -5.08 -15.67
N LYS A 78 -4.77 -4.81 -15.16
CA LYS A 78 -4.23 -3.43 -15.09
C LYS A 78 -2.70 -3.28 -15.18
N GLN A 79 -2.04 -3.95 -16.13
CA GLN A 79 -0.60 -3.73 -16.36
C GLN A 79 -0.25 -2.39 -17.05
N ASN A 80 -1.25 -1.62 -17.54
CA ASN A 80 -1.05 -0.40 -18.35
C ASN A 80 -1.24 0.95 -17.63
N TYR A 81 -1.32 1.01 -16.29
CA TYR A 81 -1.58 2.28 -15.57
C TYR A 81 -0.41 2.81 -14.71
N LEU A 82 0.77 2.21 -14.80
CA LEU A 82 1.93 2.63 -13.99
C LEU A 82 3.07 3.29 -14.79
N PRO A 83 2.86 4.29 -15.66
CA PRO A 83 3.92 5.22 -15.97
C PRO A 83 3.83 6.41 -14.99
N ASN A 84 4.78 6.45 -14.05
CA ASN A 84 5.15 7.63 -13.25
C ASN A 84 4.20 8.08 -12.13
N PHE A 85 4.04 7.26 -11.08
CA PHE A 85 3.68 7.76 -9.74
C PHE A 85 4.91 8.43 -9.09
N HIS A 86 5.28 9.62 -9.58
CA HIS A 86 6.31 10.48 -8.96
C HIS A 86 5.71 11.76 -8.37
N LEU A 87 4.41 11.81 -8.11
CA LEU A 87 3.75 13.05 -7.71
C LEU A 87 3.88 13.40 -6.21
N PHE A 88 4.34 12.52 -5.34
CA PHE A 88 4.40 12.82 -3.88
C PHE A 88 5.52 12.13 -3.09
N THR A 89 6.67 11.80 -3.71
CA THR A 89 7.89 11.39 -2.98
C THR A 89 8.86 12.54 -2.82
#